data_AF-H8FRE6-F1
#
_entry.id   AF-H8FRE6-F1
#
_cell.length_a   1.000
_cell.length_b   1.000
_cell.length_c   1.000
_cell.angle_alpha   90.00
_cell.angle_beta   90.00
_cell.angle_gamma   90.00
#
_symmetry.space_group_name_H-M   'P 1'
#
loop_
_entity.id
_entity.type
_entity.pdbx_description
1 polymer ?
#
loop_
_entity_poly.entity_id
_entity_poly.type
_entity_poly.pdbx_seq_one_letter_code
_entity_poly.pdbx_strand_id
1 'polypeptide(L)'
;MIFLGYLDSFRALHPEAGHYSWWDYKGGAWNRDHGLRIDHLLLSPSAADRLCAAGIDRGPRGGDWASDHTPVWIDIERRKTSR
;
A
#
# COMPACT_ATOMS: atom_id res chain seq x y z
N MET A 1 1.01 -15.07 -3.84
CA MET A 1 1.99 -15.43 -2.79
C MET A 1 3.37 -15.26 -3.37
N ILE A 2 4.20 -14.39 -2.81
CA ILE A 2 5.64 -14.40 -3.08
C ILE A 2 6.22 -15.59 -2.31
N PHE A 3 6.94 -16.49 -2.99
CA PHE A 3 7.34 -17.81 -2.48
C PHE A 3 8.41 -17.79 -1.36
N LEU A 4 8.51 -16.68 -0.63
CA LEU A 4 9.45 -16.46 0.48
C LEU A 4 8.77 -16.40 1.86
N GLY A 5 7.45 -16.62 1.94
CA GLY A 5 6.71 -16.58 3.20
C GLY A 5 6.37 -15.19 3.72
N TYR A 6 6.50 -14.15 2.87
CA TYR A 6 6.03 -12.80 3.19
C TYR A 6 4.58 -12.59 2.72
N LEU A 7 3.81 -11.88 3.54
CA LEU A 7 2.44 -11.47 3.23
C LEU A 7 2.42 -10.05 2.64
N ASP A 8 1.74 -9.83 1.52
CA ASP A 8 1.41 -8.48 1.05
C ASP A 8 0.29 -7.91 1.94
N SER A 9 0.64 -6.98 2.82
CA SER A 9 -0.27 -6.43 3.84
C SER A 9 -1.54 -5.80 3.25
N PHE A 10 -1.41 -5.06 2.14
CA PHE A 10 -2.56 -4.42 1.52
C PHE A 10 -3.50 -5.47 0.93
N ARG A 11 -2.96 -6.46 0.19
CA ARG A 11 -3.79 -7.51 -0.44
C ARG A 11 -4.45 -8.44 0.56
N ALA A 12 -3.87 -8.61 1.75
CA ALA A 12 -4.47 -9.41 2.80
C ALA A 12 -5.81 -8.84 3.27
N LEU A 13 -5.97 -7.50 3.24
CA LEU A 13 -7.18 -6.81 3.70
C LEU A 13 -8.09 -6.37 2.54
N HIS A 14 -7.51 -6.08 1.37
CA HIS A 14 -8.20 -5.56 0.19
C HIS A 14 -7.88 -6.43 -1.03
N PRO A 15 -8.55 -7.59 -1.21
CA PRO A 15 -8.26 -8.52 -2.29
C PRO A 15 -8.66 -7.99 -3.68
N GLU A 16 -9.59 -7.06 -3.76
CA GLU A 16 -10.19 -6.53 -4.99
C GLU A 16 -9.26 -5.62 -5.80
N ALA A 17 -9.41 -5.61 -7.12
CA ALA A 17 -8.64 -4.73 -8.00
C ALA A 17 -9.03 -3.23 -7.84
N GLY A 18 -8.34 -2.34 -8.58
CA GLY A 18 -8.68 -0.91 -8.62
C GLY A 18 -7.98 -0.04 -7.57
N HIS A 19 -6.99 -0.60 -6.88
CA HIS A 19 -6.15 0.13 -5.94
C HIS A 19 -4.76 0.32 -6.54
N TYR A 20 -4.32 1.56 -6.64
CA TYR A 20 -3.05 1.92 -7.28
C TYR A 20 -2.25 2.83 -6.35
N SER A 21 -0.93 2.69 -6.39
CA SER A 21 0.01 3.53 -5.64
C SER A 21 0.79 4.48 -6.55
N TRP A 22 0.68 4.28 -7.87
CA TRP A 22 1.41 5.03 -8.88
C TRP A 22 0.56 5.32 -10.13
N TRP A 23 0.77 6.50 -10.72
CA TRP A 23 0.20 6.91 -12.00
C TRP A 23 1.21 7.73 -12.81
N ASP A 24 1.44 7.33 -14.05
CA ASP A 24 2.28 8.06 -14.99
C ASP A 24 1.83 9.53 -15.12
N TYR A 25 2.79 10.46 -15.18
CA TYR A 25 2.49 11.87 -15.43
C TYR A 25 1.90 12.11 -16.82
N LYS A 26 2.26 11.27 -17.80
CA LYS A 26 1.88 11.43 -19.19
C LYS A 26 0.47 10.93 -19.43
N GLY A 27 -0.15 11.57 -20.41
CA GLY A 27 -1.45 11.16 -20.92
C GLY A 27 -2.58 11.30 -19.91
N GLY A 28 -2.42 11.88 -18.71
CA GLY A 28 -3.52 12.05 -17.75
C GLY A 28 -3.97 10.74 -17.08
N ALA A 29 -3.03 9.83 -16.79
CA ALA A 29 -3.31 8.55 -16.14
C ALA A 29 -4.04 8.70 -14.79
N TRP A 30 -3.69 9.72 -13.99
CA TRP A 30 -4.37 10.06 -12.74
C TRP A 30 -5.86 10.35 -12.94
N ASN A 31 -6.22 11.19 -13.92
CA ASN A 31 -7.60 11.59 -14.18
C ASN A 31 -8.47 10.44 -14.68
N ARG A 32 -7.87 9.45 -15.36
CA ARG A 32 -8.57 8.24 -15.81
C ARG A 32 -8.51 7.09 -14.81
N ASP A 33 -7.82 7.29 -13.69
CA ASP A 33 -7.48 6.24 -12.73
C ASP A 33 -6.80 5.01 -13.35
N HIS A 34 -5.94 5.22 -14.34
CA HIS A 34 -5.15 4.16 -14.97
C HIS A 34 -3.81 4.02 -14.25
N GLY A 35 -3.84 3.42 -13.06
CA GLY A 35 -2.65 3.29 -12.21
C GLY A 35 -2.04 1.89 -12.21
N LEU A 36 -0.91 1.79 -11.50
CA LEU A 36 -0.30 0.53 -11.08
C LEU A 36 -0.14 0.52 -9.57
N ARG A 37 -0.15 -0.69 -8.98
CA ARG A 37 0.20 -0.90 -7.58
C ARG A 37 1.58 -1.54 -7.52
N ILE A 38 2.59 -0.73 -7.23
CA ILE A 38 4.00 -1.13 -7.26
C ILE A 38 4.73 -0.82 -5.94
N ASP A 39 4.07 -0.16 -5.00
CA ASP A 39 4.58 0.09 -3.66
C ASP A 39 3.96 -0.92 -2.69
N HIS A 40 4.78 -1.81 -2.14
CA HIS A 40 4.31 -2.92 -1.30
C HIS A 40 4.98 -2.88 0.07
N LEU A 41 4.17 -3.13 1.11
CA LEU A 41 4.65 -3.38 2.47
C LEU A 41 4.49 -4.87 2.77
N LEU A 42 5.59 -5.60 2.64
CA LEU A 42 5.63 -7.06 2.81
C LEU A 42 5.95 -7.42 4.25
N LEU A 43 5.11 -8.25 4.86
CA LEU A 43 5.19 -8.59 6.28
C LEU A 43 5.72 -10.00 6.48
N SER A 44 6.66 -10.15 7.41
CA SER A 44 6.99 -11.47 7.95
C SER A 44 5.78 -12.04 8.70
N PRO A 45 5.73 -13.36 8.96
CA PRO A 45 4.61 -13.97 9.68
C PRO A 45 4.29 -13.28 11.02
N SER A 46 5.30 -12.96 11.83
CA SER A 46 5.11 -12.32 13.14
C SER A 46 4.68 -10.84 13.09
N ALA A 47 4.83 -10.19 11.93
CA ALA A 47 4.27 -8.86 11.69
C ALA A 47 2.85 -8.97 11.11
N ALA A 48 2.60 -9.96 10.26
CA ALA A 48 1.29 -10.24 9.69
C ALA A 48 0.23 -10.54 10.76
N ASP A 49 0.59 -11.31 11.80
CA ASP A 49 -0.31 -11.62 12.94
C ASP A 49 -0.78 -10.37 13.71
N ARG A 50 -0.12 -9.23 13.52
CA ARG A 50 -0.40 -7.96 14.21
C ARG A 50 -0.91 -6.88 13.26
N LEU A 51 -1.18 -7.21 12.00
CA LEU A 51 -1.71 -6.26 11.02
C LEU A 51 -3.14 -5.87 11.41
N CYS A 52 -3.37 -4.58 11.65
CA CYS A 52 -4.67 -4.04 12.04
C CYS A 52 -5.38 -3.37 10.85
N ALA A 53 -4.64 -2.61 10.05
CA ALA A 53 -5.18 -1.92 8.88
C ALA A 53 -4.10 -1.71 7.80
N ALA A 54 -4.55 -1.50 6.57
CA ALA A 54 -3.70 -1.14 5.44
C ALA A 54 -4.45 -0.17 4.53
N GLY A 55 -3.74 0.75 3.90
CA GLY A 55 -4.34 1.75 3.03
C GLY A 55 -3.37 2.36 2.04
N ILE A 56 -3.95 3.05 1.07
CA ILE A 56 -3.24 3.91 0.12
C ILE A 56 -3.86 5.29 0.25
N ASP A 57 -3.07 6.26 0.70
CA ASP A 57 -3.54 7.64 0.82
C ASP A 57 -3.41 8.33 -0.54
N ARG A 58 -4.53 8.59 -1.20
CA ARG A 58 -4.60 9.25 -2.50
C ARG A 58 -4.52 10.78 -2.42
N GLY A 59 -4.64 11.36 -1.23
CA GLY A 59 -4.65 12.81 -1.02
C GLY A 59 -3.40 13.50 -1.57
N PRO A 60 -2.18 13.06 -1.21
CA PRO A 60 -0.95 13.68 -1.69
C PRO A 60 -0.81 13.70 -3.21
N ARG A 61 -1.29 12.66 -3.91
CA ARG A 61 -1.24 12.57 -5.37
C ARG A 61 -2.12 13.60 -6.09
N GLY A 62 -3.16 14.10 -5.42
CA GLY A 62 -4.08 15.11 -5.97
C GLY A 62 -3.57 16.56 -5.91
N GLY A 63 -2.41 16.81 -5.29
CA GLY A 63 -1.85 18.15 -5.13
C GLY A 63 -1.05 18.65 -6.35
N ASP A 64 -0.74 19.94 -6.33
CA ASP A 64 0.18 20.55 -7.29
C ASP A 64 1.61 20.02 -7.10
N TRP A 65 2.30 19.73 -8.20
CA TRP A 65 3.66 19.17 -8.19
C TRP A 65 3.81 17.87 -7.38
N ALA A 66 2.71 17.12 -7.24
CA ALA A 66 2.72 15.84 -6.55
C ALA A 66 3.64 14.81 -7.22
N SER A 67 4.19 13.89 -6.42
CA SER A 67 4.87 12.69 -6.94
C SER A 67 3.89 11.86 -7.78
N ASP A 68 4.42 11.08 -8.71
CA ASP A 68 3.72 10.04 -9.45
C ASP A 68 3.31 8.86 -8.57
N HIS A 69 3.95 8.72 -7.40
CA HIS A 69 3.56 7.81 -6.33
C HIS A 69 2.71 8.49 -5.25
N THR A 70 2.00 7.67 -4.48
CA THR A 70 1.27 8.11 -3.28
C THR A 70 1.52 7.17 -2.10
N PRO A 71 1.44 7.65 -0.84
CA PRO A 71 1.81 6.83 0.30
C PRO A 71 0.97 5.56 0.44
N VAL A 72 1.66 4.44 0.66
CA VAL A 72 1.07 3.18 1.12
C VAL A 72 1.42 3.01 2.59
N TRP A 73 0.44 2.66 3.41
CA TRP A 73 0.61 2.59 4.84
C TRP A 73 -0.06 1.35 5.43
N ILE A 74 0.38 1.00 6.63
CA ILE A 74 -0.22 -0.04 7.46
C ILE A 74 -0.24 0.41 8.91
N ASP A 75 -1.21 -0.11 9.65
CA ASP A 75 -1.23 -0.06 11.11
C ASP A 75 -0.93 -1.46 11.65
N ILE A 76 0.02 -1.55 12.58
CA ILE A 76 0.45 -2.79 13.21
C ILE A 76 0.46 -2.59 14.73
N GLU A 77 -0.16 -3.52 15.45
CA GLU A 77 -0.13 -3.52 16.91
C GLU A 77 1.32 -3.61 17.43
N ARG A 78 1.70 -2.70 18.33
CA ARG A 78 3.02 -2.76 18.97
C ARG A 78 3.16 -4.03 19.79
N ARG A 79 4.31 -4.69 19.66
CA ARG A 79 4.71 -5.76 20.58
C ARG A 79 4.75 -5.21 22.00
N LYS A 80 4.06 -5.88 22.92
CA LYS A 80 4.24 -5.65 24.35
C LYS A 80 5.62 -6.18 24.73
N THR A 81 6.57 -5.29 24.98
CA THR A 81 7.84 -5.65 25.61
C THR A 81 7.59 -5.83 27.10
N SER A 82 7.75 -7.06 27.61
CA SER A 82 7.92 -7.27 29.05
C SER A 82 9.16 -6.51 29.48
N ARG A 83 9.00 -5.61 30.47
CA ARG A 83 10.13 -5.01 31.18
C ARG A 83 10.87 -6.05 32.00
#